data_AF-A0A9X0CES4-F1
#
_entry.id   AF-A0A9X0CES4-F1
#
_cell.length_a   1.000
_cell.length_b   1.000
_cell.length_c   1.000
_cell.angle_alpha   90.00
_cell.angle_beta   90.00
_cell.angle_gamma   90.00
#
_symmetry.space_group_name_H-M   'P 1'
#
loop_
_entity.id
_entity.type
_entity.pdbx_description
1 polymer ?
#
loop_
_entity_poly.entity_id
_entity_poly.type
_entity_poly.pdbx_seq_one_letter_code
_entity_poly.pdbx_strand_id
1 'polypeptide(L)'
;MVLQYLTPTAVSFIGLGAVSAAVMSSADSSILSASSMFSRNIYKLIFRQKASEKEVVCVMRIAIFGVGAAATAMALAVDSIYSLWALCSDLVYVILFPQLCCVIYLDGTNTYGSFMGYVLGLVLRVGGGEDKIGIPHLIEYPYYNDTDGQLFPFRTLSMVVSFTTIVLCLTRSSFCLRGKFYRCR
;
A
#
# COMPACT_ATOMS: atom_id res chain seq x y z
N MET A 1 -22.08 11.94 -14.37
CA MET A 1 -23.50 12.35 -14.43
C MET A 1 -23.68 13.86 -14.26
N VAL A 2 -23.04 14.51 -13.27
CA VAL A 2 -23.21 15.96 -13.01
C VAL A 2 -22.85 16.86 -14.20
N LEU A 3 -21.74 16.58 -14.91
CA LEU A 3 -21.31 17.37 -16.08
C LEU A 3 -22.28 17.32 -17.26
N GLN A 4 -22.92 16.17 -17.50
CA GLN A 4 -23.86 16.00 -18.61
C GLN A 4 -25.21 16.69 -18.37
N TYR A 5 -25.61 16.83 -17.11
CA TYR A 5 -26.91 17.40 -16.74
C TYR A 5 -26.90 18.91 -16.49
N LEU A 6 -25.74 19.51 -16.19
CA LEU A 6 -25.64 20.92 -15.78
C LEU A 6 -24.91 21.84 -16.77
N THR A 7 -24.30 21.30 -17.84
CA THR A 7 -23.51 22.10 -18.77
C THR A 7 -23.98 21.95 -20.22
N PRO A 8 -23.85 23.00 -21.06
CA PRO A 8 -24.12 22.88 -22.49
C PRO A 8 -23.24 21.79 -23.12
N THR A 9 -23.76 21.11 -24.14
CA THR A 9 -23.16 19.91 -24.76
C THR A 9 -21.66 20.07 -25.04
N ALA A 10 -21.24 21.21 -25.59
CA ALA A 10 -19.83 21.51 -25.89
C ALA A 10 -18.92 21.46 -24.64
N VAL A 11 -19.38 21.99 -23.51
CA VAL A 11 -18.60 22.02 -22.25
C VAL A 11 -18.57 20.64 -21.60
N SER A 12 -19.64 19.85 -21.70
CA SER A 12 -19.65 18.48 -21.20
C SER A 12 -18.66 17.58 -21.95
N PHE A 13 -18.51 17.75 -23.28
CA PHE A 13 -17.52 16.97 -24.05
C PHE A 13 -16.09 17.32 -23.66
N ILE A 14 -15.77 18.61 -23.55
CA ILE A 14 -14.44 19.06 -23.12
C ILE A 14 -14.17 18.60 -21.68
N GLY A 15 -15.15 18.70 -20.79
CA GLY A 15 -15.02 18.29 -19.38
C GLY A 15 -14.79 16.78 -19.21
N LEU A 16 -15.54 15.93 -19.90
CA LEU A 16 -15.34 14.48 -19.87
C LEU A 16 -13.98 14.08 -20.49
N GLY A 17 -13.57 14.75 -21.57
CA GLY A 17 -12.25 14.58 -22.16
C GLY A 17 -11.12 14.96 -21.21
N ALA A 18 -11.26 16.10 -20.51
CA ALA A 18 -10.29 16.57 -19.53
C ALA A 18 -10.16 15.61 -18.33
N VAL A 19 -11.27 15.14 -17.77
CA VAL A 19 -11.26 14.15 -16.67
C VAL A 19 -10.61 12.84 -17.11
N SER A 20 -10.95 12.35 -18.31
CA SER A 20 -10.36 11.12 -18.85
C SER A 20 -8.85 11.26 -19.05
N ALA A 21 -8.40 12.39 -19.61
CA ALA A 21 -6.98 12.68 -19.79
C ALA A 21 -6.22 12.78 -18.44
N ALA A 22 -6.83 13.40 -17.42
CA ALA A 22 -6.24 13.51 -16.09
C ALA A 22 -6.10 12.15 -15.39
N VAL A 23 -7.13 11.30 -15.49
CA VAL A 23 -7.11 9.94 -14.93
C VAL A 23 -6.08 9.08 -15.66
N MET A 24 -6.00 9.18 -17.00
CA MET A 24 -5.01 8.45 -17.79
C MET A 24 -3.59 8.79 -17.35
N SER A 25 -3.25 10.07 -17.23
CA SER A 25 -1.92 10.53 -16.77
C SER A 25 -1.56 10.03 -15.36
N SER A 26 -2.55 9.99 -14.45
CA SER A 26 -2.36 9.47 -13.08
C SER A 26 -2.15 7.95 -13.07
N ALA A 27 -2.92 7.23 -13.88
CA ALA A 27 -2.81 5.79 -14.03
C ALA A 27 -1.46 5.40 -14.67
N ASP A 28 -1.05 6.10 -15.73
CA ASP A 28 0.25 5.89 -16.40
C ASP A 28 1.41 6.05 -15.42
N SER A 29 1.40 7.12 -14.62
CA SER A 29 2.44 7.38 -13.61
C SER A 29 2.48 6.29 -12.54
N SER A 30 1.32 5.80 -12.10
CA SER A 30 1.21 4.74 -11.09
C SER A 30 1.71 3.40 -11.61
N ILE A 31 1.29 3.01 -12.83
CA ILE A 31 1.69 1.75 -13.47
C ILE A 31 3.19 1.77 -13.79
N LEU A 32 3.72 2.90 -14.28
CA LEU A 32 5.14 3.06 -14.56
C LEU A 32 5.98 2.98 -13.28
N SER A 33 5.53 3.63 -12.20
CA SER A 33 6.20 3.56 -10.90
C SER A 33 6.25 2.13 -10.37
N ALA A 34 5.11 1.42 -10.36
CA ALA A 34 5.03 0.03 -9.94
C ALA A 34 5.92 -0.89 -10.80
N SER A 35 5.91 -0.71 -12.12
CA SER A 35 6.71 -1.49 -13.07
C SER A 35 8.21 -1.23 -12.91
N SER A 36 8.61 0.01 -12.65
CA SER A 36 10.01 0.39 -12.40
C SER A 36 10.53 -0.20 -11.09
N MET A 37 9.71 -0.15 -10.02
CA MET A 37 10.04 -0.80 -8.75
C MET A 37 10.16 -2.32 -8.93
N PHE A 38 9.26 -2.96 -9.68
CA PHE A 38 9.34 -4.38 -9.97
C PHE A 38 10.62 -4.75 -10.74
N SER A 39 10.90 -4.08 -11.87
CA SER A 39 12.08 -4.38 -12.68
C SER A 39 13.41 -4.11 -11.95
N ARG A 40 13.46 -3.11 -11.05
CA ARG A 40 14.70 -2.77 -10.32
C ARG A 40 14.85 -3.55 -9.02
N ASN A 41 13.80 -3.66 -8.21
CA ASN A 41 13.87 -4.28 -6.88
C ASN A 41 13.69 -5.80 -6.92
N ILE A 42 12.92 -6.34 -7.87
CA ILE A 42 12.70 -7.79 -8.01
C ILE A 42 13.68 -8.34 -9.05
N TYR A 43 13.62 -7.86 -10.30
CA TYR A 43 14.35 -8.51 -11.40
C TYR A 43 15.88 -8.35 -11.31
N LYS A 44 16.41 -7.13 -11.12
CA LYS A 44 17.86 -6.94 -10.93
C LYS A 44 18.38 -7.60 -9.65
N LEU A 45 17.60 -7.63 -8.57
CA LEU A 45 18.07 -8.10 -7.27
C LEU A 45 18.02 -9.63 -7.13
N ILE A 46 16.99 -10.28 -7.71
CA ILE A 46 16.74 -11.73 -7.56
C ILE A 46 17.27 -12.54 -8.75
N PHE A 47 17.06 -12.09 -10.00
CA PHE A 47 17.38 -12.90 -11.18
C PHE A 47 18.76 -12.62 -11.77
N ARG A 48 19.14 -11.35 -11.93
CA ARG A 48 20.43 -11.00 -12.57
C ARG A 48 20.93 -9.62 -12.15
N GLN A 49 21.88 -9.57 -11.21
CA GLN A 49 22.51 -8.33 -10.72
C GLN A 49 23.24 -7.52 -11.81
N LYS A 50 23.59 -8.17 -12.94
CA LYS A 50 24.23 -7.55 -14.12
C LYS A 50 23.28 -7.45 -15.33
N ALA A 51 21.97 -7.23 -15.12
CA ALA A 51 21.04 -7.02 -16.23
C ALA A 51 21.35 -5.72 -16.98
N SER A 52 21.39 -5.79 -18.31
CA SER A 52 21.59 -4.63 -19.18
C SER A 52 20.36 -3.70 -19.15
N GLU A 53 20.56 -2.40 -19.29
CA GLU A 53 19.46 -1.41 -19.28
C GLU A 53 18.40 -1.72 -20.35
N LYS A 54 18.78 -2.32 -21.49
CA LYS A 54 17.84 -2.76 -22.53
C LYS A 54 16.92 -3.89 -22.06
N GLU A 55 17.45 -4.83 -21.28
CA GLU A 55 16.67 -5.94 -20.72
C GLU A 55 15.69 -5.42 -19.66
N VAL A 56 16.13 -4.49 -18.81
CA VAL A 56 15.31 -3.88 -17.76
C VAL A 56 14.10 -3.15 -18.35
N VAL A 57 14.28 -2.42 -19.46
CA VAL A 57 13.19 -1.75 -20.16
C VAL A 57 12.21 -2.77 -20.78
N CYS A 58 12.71 -3.89 -21.30
CA CYS A 58 11.85 -4.97 -21.81
C CYS A 58 10.98 -5.56 -20.70
N VAL A 59 11.58 -5.88 -19.55
CA VAL A 59 10.85 -6.39 -18.37
C VAL A 59 9.85 -5.36 -17.85
N MET A 60 10.21 -4.08 -17.84
CA MET A 60 9.29 -3.00 -17.44
C MET A 60 8.06 -2.95 -18.35
N ARG A 61 8.21 -3.10 -19.68
CA ARG A 61 7.07 -3.15 -20.61
C ARG A 61 6.15 -4.33 -20.33
N ILE A 62 6.71 -5.51 -20.06
CA ILE A 62 5.92 -6.71 -19.71
C ILE A 62 5.19 -6.48 -18.37
N ALA A 63 5.85 -5.88 -17.39
CA ALA A 63 5.24 -5.54 -16.11
C ALA A 63 4.07 -4.55 -16.24
N ILE A 64 4.17 -3.56 -17.14
CA ILE A 64 3.07 -2.62 -17.45
C ILE A 64 1.83 -3.39 -17.91
N PHE A 65 1.99 -4.34 -18.85
CA PHE A 65 0.87 -5.18 -19.30
C PHE A 65 0.30 -6.04 -18.16
N GLY A 66 1.15 -6.62 -17.32
CA GLY A 66 0.72 -7.44 -16.19
C GLY A 66 -0.07 -6.65 -15.13
N VAL A 67 0.47 -5.51 -14.70
CA VAL A 67 -0.17 -4.61 -13.73
C VAL A 67 -1.47 -4.02 -14.30
N GLY A 68 -1.46 -3.62 -15.57
CA GLY A 68 -2.65 -3.11 -16.25
C GLY A 68 -3.77 -4.15 -16.36
N ALA A 69 -3.43 -5.41 -16.71
CA ALA A 69 -4.38 -6.51 -16.76
C ALA A 69 -4.97 -6.82 -15.36
N ALA A 70 -4.12 -6.86 -14.33
CA ALA A 70 -4.57 -7.08 -12.95
C ALA A 70 -5.48 -5.95 -12.44
N ALA A 71 -5.11 -4.69 -12.72
CA ALA A 71 -5.93 -3.52 -12.37
C ALA A 71 -7.29 -3.54 -13.08
N THR A 72 -7.31 -3.91 -14.36
CA THR A 72 -8.57 -4.04 -15.14
C THR A 72 -9.43 -5.18 -14.59
N ALA A 73 -8.83 -6.32 -14.23
CA ALA A 73 -9.55 -7.44 -13.63
C ALA A 73 -10.19 -7.05 -12.29
N MET A 74 -9.46 -6.35 -11.41
CA MET A 74 -10.02 -5.82 -10.15
C MET A 74 -11.13 -4.80 -10.40
N ALA A 75 -10.97 -3.92 -11.40
CA ALA A 75 -11.98 -2.93 -11.75
C ALA A 75 -13.28 -3.56 -12.27
N LEU A 76 -13.21 -4.73 -12.92
CA LEU A 76 -14.38 -5.48 -13.38
C LEU A 76 -15.04 -6.32 -12.28
N ALA A 77 -14.27 -6.72 -11.25
CA ALA A 77 -14.75 -7.59 -10.18
C ALA A 77 -15.39 -6.85 -9.00
N VAL A 78 -15.09 -5.55 -8.81
CA VAL A 78 -15.54 -4.76 -7.66
C VAL A 78 -16.61 -3.75 -8.05
N ASP A 79 -17.79 -3.85 -7.44
CA ASP A 79 -18.95 -3.00 -7.76
C ASP A 79 -18.82 -1.54 -7.28
N SER A 80 -17.95 -1.27 -6.28
CA SER A 80 -17.84 0.04 -5.64
C SER A 80 -16.41 0.59 -5.63
N ILE A 81 -16.22 1.70 -6.36
CA ILE A 81 -14.97 2.49 -6.39
C ILE A 81 -14.62 3.01 -4.99
N TYR A 82 -15.63 3.42 -4.21
CA TYR A 82 -15.43 3.92 -2.85
C TYR A 82 -14.85 2.85 -1.92
N SER A 83 -15.29 1.60 -2.06
CA SER A 83 -14.77 0.48 -1.26
C SER A 83 -13.30 0.21 -1.60
N LEU A 84 -12.96 0.13 -2.89
CA LEU A 84 -11.58 -0.08 -3.34
C LEU A 84 -10.64 1.05 -2.88
N TRP A 85 -11.09 2.31 -3.03
CA TRP A 85 -10.32 3.47 -2.60
C TRP A 85 -10.11 3.50 -1.07
N ALA A 86 -11.15 3.17 -0.30
CA ALA A 86 -11.05 3.08 1.16
C ALA A 86 -10.07 1.97 1.58
N LEU A 87 -10.13 0.78 0.96
CA LEU A 87 -9.21 -0.32 1.25
C LEU A 87 -7.75 0.09 0.96
N CYS A 88 -7.49 0.68 -0.21
CA CYS A 88 -6.16 1.14 -0.57
C CYS A 88 -5.64 2.17 0.44
N SER A 89 -6.48 3.13 0.83
CA SER A 89 -6.13 4.17 1.80
C SER A 89 -5.83 3.58 3.18
N ASP A 90 -6.59 2.57 3.61
CA ASP A 90 -6.33 1.88 4.88
C ASP A 90 -5.03 1.08 4.87
N LEU A 91 -4.70 0.40 3.77
CA LEU A 91 -3.43 -0.32 3.65
C LEU A 91 -2.25 0.66 3.70
N VAL A 92 -2.34 1.79 2.99
CA VAL A 92 -1.34 2.86 3.06
C VAL A 92 -1.22 3.41 4.47
N TYR A 93 -2.34 3.61 5.17
CA TYR A 93 -2.35 4.13 6.53
C TYR A 93 -1.76 3.16 7.56
N VAL A 94 -2.12 1.87 7.50
CA VAL A 94 -1.63 0.87 8.48
C VAL A 94 -0.16 0.51 8.20
N ILE A 95 0.24 0.49 6.93
CA ILE A 95 1.55 -0.02 6.53
C ILE A 95 2.55 1.10 6.25
N LEU A 96 2.25 2.10 5.42
CA LEU A 96 3.28 3.06 5.02
C LEU A 96 3.51 4.13 6.08
N PHE A 97 2.45 4.58 6.75
CA PHE A 97 2.55 5.66 7.73
C PHE A 97 3.50 5.34 8.90
N PRO A 98 3.35 4.22 9.65
CA PRO A 98 4.25 3.94 10.77
C PRO A 98 5.71 3.75 10.33
N GLN A 99 5.95 3.14 9.17
CA GLN A 99 7.29 2.91 8.62
C GLN A 99 7.97 4.23 8.24
N LEU A 100 7.25 5.13 7.55
CA LEU A 100 7.77 6.43 7.15
C LEU A 100 8.02 7.32 8.38
N CYS A 101 7.11 7.33 9.36
CA CYS A 101 7.30 8.06 10.61
C CYS A 101 8.55 7.56 11.37
N CYS A 102 8.74 6.25 11.49
CA CYS A 102 9.92 5.72 12.18
C CYS A 102 11.22 6.07 11.45
N VAL A 103 11.27 5.93 10.13
CA VAL A 103 12.48 6.23 9.34
C VAL A 103 12.88 7.72 9.41
N ILE A 104 11.92 8.64 9.44
CA ILE A 104 12.21 10.08 9.43
C ILE A 104 12.54 10.62 10.83
N TYR A 105 11.82 10.16 11.87
CA TYR A 105 11.96 10.73 13.22
C TYR A 105 12.91 9.95 14.14
N LEU A 106 13.23 8.68 13.83
CA LEU A 106 14.06 7.82 14.68
C LEU A 106 15.35 7.41 13.96
N ASP A 107 16.46 7.99 14.41
CA ASP A 107 17.80 7.60 13.98
C ASP A 107 18.11 6.16 14.41
N GLY A 108 18.49 5.31 13.44
CA GLY A 108 18.84 3.90 13.68
C GLY A 108 17.74 2.89 13.37
N THR A 109 16.69 3.29 12.63
CA THR A 109 15.61 2.38 12.18
C THR A 109 16.17 1.13 11.47
N ASN A 110 15.78 -0.06 11.95
CA ASN A 110 16.31 -1.35 11.49
C ASN A 110 15.34 -2.03 10.50
N THR A 111 15.89 -2.66 9.45
CA THR A 111 15.11 -3.37 8.42
C THR A 111 14.28 -4.51 9.00
N TYR A 112 14.83 -5.24 9.98
CA TYR A 112 14.12 -6.34 10.65
C TYR A 112 12.87 -5.85 11.41
N GLY A 113 12.98 -4.73 12.14
CA GLY A 113 11.85 -4.15 12.87
C GLY A 113 10.76 -3.63 11.95
N SER A 114 11.16 -2.97 10.85
CA SER A 114 10.24 -2.51 9.80
C SER A 114 9.49 -3.67 9.15
N PHE A 115 10.18 -4.79 8.87
CA PHE A 115 9.56 -5.99 8.32
C PHE A 115 8.56 -6.65 9.29
N MET A 116 8.91 -6.76 10.58
CA MET A 116 7.98 -7.33 11.56
C MET A 116 6.75 -6.45 11.79
N GLY A 117 6.92 -5.13 11.83
CA GLY A 117 5.80 -4.18 11.90
C GLY A 117 4.89 -4.27 10.68
N TYR A 118 5.47 -4.39 9.48
CA TYR A 118 4.72 -4.64 8.24
C TYR A 118 3.87 -5.91 8.32
N VAL A 119 4.47 -7.04 8.71
CA VAL A 119 3.77 -8.33 8.77
C VAL A 119 2.66 -8.31 9.82
N LEU A 120 2.92 -7.79 11.01
CA LEU A 120 1.91 -7.72 12.08
C LEU A 120 0.77 -6.77 11.72
N GLY A 121 1.06 -5.60 11.15
CA GLY A 121 0.04 -4.67 10.68
C GLY A 121 -0.84 -5.26 9.60
N LEU A 122 -0.24 -5.98 8.65
CA LEU A 122 -0.97 -6.65 7.57
C LEU A 122 -1.84 -7.79 8.10
N VAL A 123 -1.32 -8.63 9.00
CA VAL A 123 -2.08 -9.73 9.60
C VAL A 123 -3.26 -9.21 10.43
N LEU A 124 -3.07 -8.17 11.25
CA LEU A 124 -4.14 -7.58 12.04
C LEU A 124 -5.19 -6.90 11.16
N ARG A 125 -4.76 -6.24 10.07
CA ARG A 125 -5.67 -5.58 9.13
C ARG A 125 -6.50 -6.55 8.31
N VAL A 126 -5.88 -7.63 7.82
CA VAL A 126 -6.58 -8.69 7.06
C VAL A 126 -7.43 -9.54 8.01
N GLY A 127 -6.95 -9.83 9.22
CA GLY A 127 -7.67 -10.61 10.23
C GLY A 127 -8.93 -9.94 10.76
N GLY A 128 -8.98 -8.60 10.77
CA GLY A 128 -10.17 -7.83 11.16
C GLY A 128 -11.35 -7.90 10.18
N GLY A 129 -11.18 -8.54 9.02
CA GLY A 129 -12.23 -8.66 8.01
C GLY A 129 -12.55 -7.34 7.31
N GLU A 130 -13.21 -7.44 6.16
CA GLU A 130 -13.76 -6.28 5.47
C GLU A 130 -15.14 -6.62 4.90
N ASP A 131 -16.18 -6.22 5.63
CA ASP A 131 -17.57 -6.55 5.33
C ASP A 131 -17.99 -6.13 3.91
N LYS A 132 -17.37 -5.09 3.36
CA LYS A 132 -17.67 -4.54 2.03
C LYS A 132 -17.02 -5.30 0.86
N ILE A 133 -16.09 -6.21 1.13
CA ILE A 133 -15.33 -6.96 0.10
C ILE A 133 -15.58 -8.47 0.22
N GLY A 134 -16.43 -8.89 1.17
CA GLY A 134 -16.80 -10.29 1.36
C GLY A 134 -15.67 -11.14 1.96
N ILE A 135 -14.67 -10.50 2.59
CA ILE A 135 -13.62 -11.21 3.33
C ILE A 135 -14.17 -11.52 4.72
N PRO A 136 -14.37 -12.81 5.08
CA PRO A 136 -14.87 -13.18 6.40
C PRO A 136 -13.91 -12.67 7.49
N HIS A 137 -14.48 -12.11 8.56
CA HIS A 137 -13.71 -11.68 9.73
C HIS A 137 -13.14 -12.91 10.45
N LEU A 138 -11.80 -13.01 10.47
CA LEU A 138 -11.10 -14.12 11.15
C LEU A 138 -10.91 -13.84 12.66
N ILE A 139 -10.89 -12.56 13.05
CA ILE A 139 -10.74 -12.11 14.43
C ILE A 139 -11.91 -11.19 14.77
N GLU A 140 -12.78 -11.65 15.68
CA GLU A 140 -13.85 -10.85 16.27
C GLU A 140 -13.24 -9.94 17.33
N TYR A 141 -13.08 -8.64 17.02
CA TYR A 141 -12.65 -7.67 18.02
C TYR A 141 -13.81 -7.32 18.97
N PRO A 142 -13.54 -7.03 20.26
CA PRO A 142 -14.58 -6.65 21.22
C PRO A 142 -15.37 -5.43 20.72
N TYR A 143 -16.70 -5.43 20.85
CA TYR A 143 -17.70 -4.53 20.21
C TYR A 143 -18.16 -4.91 18.79
N TYR A 144 -18.25 -6.20 18.48
CA TYR A 144 -18.91 -6.70 17.27
C TYR A 144 -20.43 -6.74 17.45
N ASN A 145 -21.18 -6.08 16.56
CA ASN A 145 -22.64 -6.19 16.46
C ASN A 145 -22.99 -6.64 15.02
N ASP A 146 -23.83 -7.67 14.89
CA ASP A 146 -24.31 -8.21 13.60
C ASP A 146 -24.99 -7.15 12.70
N THR A 147 -25.50 -6.06 13.27
CA THR A 147 -26.25 -5.00 12.55
C THR A 147 -25.39 -3.84 12.06
N ASP A 148 -24.28 -3.55 12.73
CA ASP A 148 -23.47 -2.33 12.52
C ASP A 148 -22.00 -2.66 12.17
N GLY A 149 -21.66 -3.94 12.10
CA GLY A 149 -20.29 -4.43 11.87
C GLY A 149 -19.39 -4.22 13.09
N GLN A 150 -18.08 -4.14 12.83
CA GLN A 150 -17.08 -3.92 13.87
C GLN A 150 -16.98 -2.43 14.22
N LEU A 151 -17.64 -1.99 15.31
CA LEU A 151 -17.58 -0.58 15.79
C LEU A 151 -16.21 -0.20 16.36
N PHE A 152 -15.42 -1.19 16.78
CA PHE A 152 -14.10 -0.94 17.32
C PHE A 152 -13.18 -0.33 16.25
N PRO A 153 -12.41 0.73 16.56
CA PRO A 153 -11.49 1.37 15.61
C PRO A 153 -10.26 0.47 15.34
N PHE A 154 -10.48 -0.68 14.72
CA PHE A 154 -9.49 -1.71 14.47
C PHE A 154 -8.34 -1.22 13.57
N ARG A 155 -8.62 -0.24 12.71
CA ARG A 155 -7.65 0.41 11.81
C ARG A 155 -6.59 1.18 12.59
N THR A 156 -7.00 1.96 13.59
CA THR A 156 -6.07 2.72 14.43
C THR A 156 -5.33 1.79 15.39
N LEU A 157 -5.98 0.75 15.93
CA LEU A 157 -5.30 -0.28 16.72
C LEU A 157 -4.20 -0.96 15.90
N SER A 158 -4.50 -1.39 14.67
CA SER A 158 -3.53 -2.06 13.79
C SER A 158 -2.33 -1.17 13.50
N MET A 159 -2.56 0.13 13.27
CA MET A 159 -1.49 1.12 13.07
C MET A 159 -0.63 1.29 14.33
N VAL A 160 -1.26 1.46 15.50
CA VAL A 160 -0.55 1.63 16.78
C VAL A 160 0.27 0.40 17.13
N VAL A 161 -0.27 -0.81 16.89
CA VAL A 161 0.47 -2.06 17.12
C VAL A 161 1.68 -2.15 16.18
N SER A 162 1.52 -1.79 14.91
CA SER A 162 2.62 -1.76 13.94
C SER A 162 3.71 -0.76 14.35
N PHE A 163 3.32 0.46 14.72
CA PHE A 163 4.23 1.49 15.21
C PHE A 163 4.97 1.06 16.47
N THR A 164 4.24 0.54 17.46
CA THR A 164 4.81 0.07 18.74
C THR A 164 5.78 -1.09 18.51
N THR A 165 5.45 -2.02 17.60
CA THR A 165 6.35 -3.13 17.23
C THR A 165 7.66 -2.61 16.67
N ILE A 166 7.61 -1.63 15.75
CA ILE A 166 8.81 -1.04 15.15
C ILE A 166 9.66 -0.37 16.23
N VAL A 167 9.04 0.42 17.11
CA VAL A 167 9.74 1.10 18.22
C VAL A 167 10.34 0.10 19.20
N LEU A 168 9.61 -0.94 19.61
CA LEU A 168 10.12 -1.97 20.52
C LEU A 168 11.31 -2.73 19.92
N CYS A 169 11.21 -3.11 18.65
CA CYS A 169 12.29 -3.80 17.94
C CYS A 169 13.51 -2.88 17.78
N LEU A 170 13.28 -1.59 17.54
CA LEU A 170 14.31 -0.56 17.51
C LEU A 170 15.01 -0.41 18.87
N THR A 171 14.27 -0.26 19.98
CA THR A 171 14.86 -0.10 21.31
C THR A 171 15.73 -1.31 21.68
N ARG A 172 15.27 -2.54 21.39
CA ARG A 172 16.07 -3.75 21.62
C ARG A 172 17.32 -3.79 20.75
N SER A 173 17.22 -3.35 19.49
CA SER A 173 18.35 -3.29 18.56
C SER A 173 19.36 -2.22 18.97
N SER A 174 18.92 -1.03 19.37
CA SER A 174 19.78 0.06 19.85
C SER A 174 20.49 -0.30 21.16
N PHE A 175 19.85 -1.07 22.04
CA PHE A 175 20.49 -1.65 23.23
C PHE A 175 21.60 -2.65 22.84
N CYS A 176 21.33 -3.51 21.86
CA CYS A 176 22.30 -4.49 21.35
C CYS A 176 23.47 -3.81 20.57
N LEU A 177 23.17 -2.77 19.79
CA LEU A 177 24.15 -2.03 18.99
C LEU A 177 25.00 -1.09 19.84
N ARG A 178 24.48 -0.48 20.91
CA ARG A 178 25.30 0.25 21.90
C ARG A 178 26.32 -0.67 22.58
N GLY A 179 26.03 -1.96 22.73
CA GLY A 179 26.99 -2.96 23.22
C GLY A 179 28.09 -3.32 22.21
N LYS A 180 27.82 -3.26 20.89
CA LYS A 180 28.84 -3.49 19.85
C LYS A 180 29.68 -2.25 19.53
N PHE A 181 29.12 -1.05 19.64
CA PHE A 181 29.83 0.19 19.31
C PHE A 181 30.92 0.56 20.33
N TYR A 182 30.78 0.15 21.60
CA TYR A 182 31.85 0.28 22.61
C TYR A 182 32.99 -0.73 22.45
N ARG A 183 32.86 -1.74 21.58
CA ARG A 183 33.89 -2.78 21.35
C ARG A 183 34.71 -2.56 20.07
N CYS A 184 34.39 -1.53 19.30
CA CYS A 184 35.12 -1.08 18.12
C CYS A 184 35.73 0.32 18.29
N ARG A 185 36.12 0.68 19.53
CA ARG A 185 37.03 1.78 19.80
C ARG A 185 38.17 1.30 20.67
#